data_AF-A0A7L4N5S5-F1
#
_entry.id   AF-A0A7L4N5S5-F1
#
_cell.length_a   1.000
_cell.length_b   1.000
_cell.length_c   1.000
_cell.angle_alpha   90.00
_cell.angle_beta   90.00
_cell.angle_gamma   90.00
#
_symmetry.space_group_name_H-M   'P 1'
#
loop_
_entity.id
_entity.type
_entity.pdbx_description
1 polymer ?
#
loop_
_entity_poly.entity_id
_entity_poly.type
_entity_poly.pdbx_seq_one_letter_code
_entity_poly.pdbx_strand_id
1 'polypeptide(L)' 'ACNELGQIWMESGVSENAVSGHIQLIAPGETACFACAPPLVVAANIDEKTLKREGVCAASLPTTMGVVAGILVQNVLK' A
#
# COMPACT_ATOMS: atom_id res chain seq x y z
N ALA A 1 -1.30 7.03 -14.43
CA ALA A 1 -1.86 8.17 -13.67
C ALA A 1 -0.79 9.00 -12.97
N CYS A 2 -0.41 8.75 -11.70
CA CYS A 2 0.46 9.68 -10.95
C CYS A 2 1.83 9.94 -11.60
N ASN A 3 2.47 8.89 -12.13
CA ASN A 3 3.75 9.03 -12.84
C ASN A 3 3.62 9.87 -14.12
N GLU A 4 2.51 9.75 -14.85
CA GLU A 4 2.26 10.51 -16.08
C GLU A 4 1.97 11.99 -15.79
N LEU A 5 1.34 12.26 -14.64
CA LEU A 5 0.98 13.60 -14.20
C LEU A 5 2.07 14.28 -13.35
N GLY A 6 3.15 13.57 -12.99
CA GLY A 6 4.15 14.05 -12.03
C GLY A 6 3.56 14.35 -10.63
N GLN A 7 2.44 13.70 -10.28
CA GLN A 7 1.73 13.97 -9.03
C GLN A 7 2.43 13.24 -7.87
N ILE A 8 2.82 13.98 -6.84
CA ILE A 8 3.29 13.41 -5.57
C ILE A 8 2.11 12.81 -4.82
N TRP A 9 2.27 11.61 -4.28
CA TRP A 9 1.24 10.90 -3.54
C TRP A 9 1.84 10.02 -2.44
N MET A 10 1.00 9.56 -1.51
CA MET A 10 1.40 8.59 -0.50
C MET A 10 0.56 7.32 -0.62
N GLU A 11 1.22 6.18 -0.45
CA GLU A 11 0.61 4.86 -0.40
C GLU A 11 0.64 4.36 1.05
N SER A 12 -0.35 3.56 1.45
CA SER A 12 -0.40 2.94 2.77
C SER A 12 -1.07 1.58 2.69
N GLY A 13 -0.47 0.59 3.37
CA GLY A 13 -0.98 -0.78 3.40
C GLY A 13 -1.08 -1.33 4.83
N VAL A 14 -2.00 -2.28 5.01
CA VAL A 14 -2.12 -3.12 6.21
C VAL A 14 -2.12 -4.57 5.77
N SER A 15 -1.40 -5.44 6.47
CA SER A 15 -1.32 -6.86 6.12
C SER A 15 -2.63 -7.60 6.38
N GLU A 16 -2.85 -8.70 5.64
CA GLU A 16 -4.07 -9.52 5.78
C GLU A 16 -4.25 -10.15 7.17
N ASN A 17 -3.16 -10.29 7.93
CA ASN A 17 -3.19 -10.77 9.32
C ASN A 17 -3.32 -9.63 10.35
N ALA A 18 -3.50 -8.39 9.89
CA ALA A 18 -3.75 -7.18 10.67
C ALA A 18 -2.66 -6.76 11.68
N VAL A 19 -1.49 -7.39 11.69
CA VAL A 19 -0.43 -7.09 12.69
C VAL A 19 0.74 -6.28 12.14
N SER A 20 0.69 -5.87 10.88
CA SER A 20 1.69 -5.00 10.26
C SER A 20 1.07 -4.03 9.27
N GLY A 21 1.79 -2.94 8.99
CA GLY A 21 1.40 -1.96 7.98
C GLY A 21 2.55 -0.99 7.70
N HIS A 22 2.38 -0.18 6.66
CA HIS A 22 3.40 0.77 6.20
C HIS A 22 2.77 2.00 5.57
N ILE A 23 3.59 3.04 5.40
CA ILE A 23 3.31 4.20 4.55
C ILE A 23 4.52 4.46 3.65
N GLN A 24 4.30 5.00 2.45
CA GLN A 24 5.38 5.34 1.52
C GLN A 24 5.08 6.64 0.77
N LEU A 25 6.04 7.56 0.75
CA LEU A 25 5.99 8.77 -0.08
C LEU A 25 6.51 8.46 -1.48
N ILE A 26 5.72 8.80 -2.49
CA ILE A 26 6.03 8.59 -3.90
C ILE A 26 6.06 9.95 -4.59
N ALA A 27 7.27 10.40 -4.90
CA ALA A 27 7.56 11.57 -5.72
C ALA A 27 8.14 11.08 -7.06
N PRO A 28 7.34 11.10 -8.15
CA PRO A 28 7.76 10.55 -9.44
C PRO A 28 9.11 11.14 -9.92
N GLY A 29 10.08 10.26 -10.16
CA GLY A 29 11.44 10.64 -10.60
C GLY A 29 12.45 10.88 -9.48
N GLU A 30 11.99 11.01 -8.23
CA GLU A 30 12.86 11.21 -7.06
C GLU A 30 12.87 9.99 -6.13
N THR A 31 11.69 9.49 -5.75
CA THR A 31 11.55 8.27 -4.93
C THR A 31 11.00 7.10 -5.74
N ALA A 32 11.22 5.87 -5.25
CA ALA A 32 10.74 4.67 -5.92
C ALA A 32 9.21 4.66 -6.03
N CYS A 33 8.69 4.52 -7.25
CA CYS A 33 7.26 4.32 -7.47
C CYS A 33 6.86 2.86 -7.17
N PHE A 34 5.56 2.58 -7.08
CA PHE A 34 5.05 1.22 -6.81
C PHE A 34 5.55 0.18 -7.83
N ALA A 35 5.70 0.58 -9.09
CA ALA A 35 6.21 -0.29 -10.16
C ALA A 35 7.75 -0.45 -10.15
N CYS A 36 8.50 0.33 -9.36
CA CYS A 36 9.95 0.18 -9.25
C CYS A 36 10.34 -1.08 -8.45
N ALA A 37 9.54 -1.46 -7.47
CA ALA A 37 9.73 -2.66 -6.65
C ALA A 37 8.39 -3.38 -6.47
N PRO A 38 7.82 -3.96 -7.55
CA PRO A 38 6.50 -4.56 -7.50
C PRO A 38 6.50 -5.82 -6.63
N PRO A 39 5.39 -6.11 -5.92
CA PRO A 39 5.25 -7.38 -5.22
C PRO A 39 5.22 -8.56 -6.21
N LEU A 40 5.52 -9.76 -5.72
CA LEU A 40 5.66 -10.96 -6.54
C LEU A 40 4.44 -11.23 -7.44
N VAL A 41 3.22 -11.02 -6.93
CA VAL A 41 1.98 -11.25 -7.69
C VAL A 41 1.89 -10.38 -8.95
N VAL A 42 2.26 -9.10 -8.83
CA VAL A 42 2.29 -8.15 -9.96
C VAL A 42 3.45 -8.49 -10.89
N ALA A 43 4.65 -8.76 -10.35
CA ALA A 43 5.83 -9.10 -11.15
C ALA A 43 5.65 -10.39 -11.96
N ALA A 44 4.96 -11.38 -11.41
CA ALA A 44 4.66 -12.65 -12.06
C ALA A 44 3.40 -12.59 -12.96
N ASN A 45 2.75 -11.43 -13.09
CA ASN A 45 1.48 -11.25 -13.81
C ASN A 45 0.39 -12.26 -13.38
N ILE A 46 0.35 -12.61 -12.11
CA ILE A 46 -0.69 -13.48 -11.54
C ILE A 46 -1.90 -12.61 -11.25
N ASP A 47 -3.09 -13.05 -11.67
CA ASP A 47 -4.34 -12.35 -11.32
C ASP A 47 -4.59 -12.46 -9.81
N GLU A 48 -4.59 -11.32 -9.11
CA GLU A 48 -4.82 -11.25 -7.65
C GLU A 48 -6.13 -11.91 -7.21
N LYS A 49 -7.14 -11.97 -8.10
CA LYS A 49 -8.40 -12.66 -7.81
C LYS A 49 -8.22 -14.16 -7.57
N THR A 50 -7.16 -14.76 -8.11
CA THR A 50 -6.83 -16.18 -7.90
C THR A 50 -6.29 -16.46 -6.50
N LEU A 51 -5.78 -15.42 -5.79
CA LEU A 51 -5.29 -15.55 -4.42
C LEU A 51 -6.41 -15.39 -3.39
N LYS A 52 -7.48 -14.67 -3.75
CA LYS A 52 -8.64 -14.50 -2.88
C LYS A 52 -9.47 -15.79 -2.84
N ARG A 53 -9.62 -16.38 -1.65
CA ARG A 53 -10.54 -17.50 -1.43
C ARG A 53 -11.94 -16.96 -1.11
N GLU A 54 -12.98 -17.52 -1.74
CA GLU A 54 -14.35 -17.14 -1.41
C GLU A 54 -14.72 -17.58 0.02
N GLY A 55 -15.48 -16.75 0.72
CA GLY A 55 -15.92 -17.02 2.10
C GLY A 55 -14.91 -16.72 3.20
N VAL A 56 -13.70 -16.25 2.88
CA VAL A 56 -12.73 -15.77 3.87
C VAL A 56 -12.47 -14.27 3.72
N CYS A 57 -12.24 -13.61 4.85
CA CYS A 57 -11.84 -12.20 4.90
C CYS A 57 -10.44 -12.05 5.47
N ALA A 58 -9.76 -10.97 5.10
CA ALA A 58 -8.57 -10.52 5.80
C ALA A 58 -8.96 -10.11 7.23
N ALA A 59 -8.08 -10.43 8.19
CA ALA A 59 -8.22 -9.88 9.53
C ALA A 59 -8.08 -8.36 9.46
N SER A 60 -8.79 -7.66 10.34
CA SER A 60 -8.68 -6.22 10.50
C SER A 60 -8.74 -5.87 11.97
N LEU A 61 -7.71 -5.18 12.47
CA LEU A 61 -7.65 -4.67 13.83
C LEU A 61 -7.72 -3.13 13.79
N PRO A 62 -8.67 -2.51 14.50
CA PRO A 62 -8.78 -1.04 14.58
C PRO A 62 -7.50 -0.37 15.09
N THR A 63 -6.72 -1.07 15.93
CA THR A 63 -5.43 -0.59 16.44
C THR A 63 -4.44 -0.36 15.31
N THR A 64 -4.26 -1.34 14.43
CA THR A 64 -3.29 -1.25 13.31
C THR A 64 -3.75 -0.20 12.29
N MET A 65 -5.05 -0.16 11.99
CA MET A 65 -5.60 0.86 11.10
C MET A 65 -5.40 2.28 11.66
N GLY A 66 -5.66 2.48 12.96
CA GLY A 66 -5.46 3.77 13.63
C GLY A 66 -3.99 4.21 13.62
N VAL A 67 -3.07 3.29 13.87
CA VAL A 67 -1.62 3.56 13.81
C VAL A 67 -1.19 3.96 12.41
N VAL A 68 -1.54 3.19 11.38
CA VAL A 68 -1.16 3.47 9.99
C VAL A 68 -1.76 4.80 9.51
N ALA A 69 -3.05 5.03 9.76
CA ALA A 69 -3.71 6.28 9.40
C ALA A 69 -3.12 7.50 10.13
N GLY A 70 -2.84 7.36 11.43
CA GLY A 70 -2.21 8.42 12.22
C GLY A 70 -0.83 8.79 11.70
N ILE A 71 0.01 7.79 11.40
CA ILE A 71 1.35 8.02 10.83
C ILE A 71 1.24 8.61 9.41
N LEU A 72 0.31 8.14 8.58
CA LEU A 72 0.06 8.66 7.24
C LEU A 72 -0.26 10.14 7.26
N VAL A 73 -1.29 10.55 8.02
CA VAL A 73 -1.71 11.95 8.10
C VAL A 73 -0.62 12.80 8.75
N GLN A 74 0.08 12.29 9.76
CA GLN A 74 1.21 13.01 10.34
C GLN A 74 2.35 13.22 9.33
N ASN A 75 2.54 12.32 8.37
CA ASN A 75 3.51 12.51 7.29
C ASN A 75 3.04 13.50 6.23
N VAL A 76 1.73 13.61 6.01
CA VAL A 76 1.12 14.64 5.14
C VAL A 76 1.28 16.05 5.71
N LEU A 77 1.27 16.19 7.04
CA LEU A 77 1.32 17.49 7.72
C LEU A 77 2.75 18.01 7.98
N LYS A 78 3.78 17.20 7.79
CA LYS A 78 5.19 17.61 7.92
C LYS A 78 5.69 18.21 6.62
#